data_AF-A0A235F063-F1
#
_entry.id   AF-A0A235F063-F1
#
_cell.length_a   1.000
_cell.length_b   1.000
_cell.length_c   1.000
_cell.angle_alpha   90.00
_cell.angle_beta   90.00
_cell.angle_gamma   90.00
#
_symmetry.space_group_name_H-M   'P 1'
#
loop_
_entity.id
_entity.type
_entity.pdbx_description
1 polymer ?
#
loop_
_entity_poly.entity_id
_entity_poly.type
_entity_poly.pdbx_seq_one_letter_code
_entity_poly.pdbx_strand_id
1 'polypeptide(L)'
;MSSPSQVSIPDDTSLKGALKGDIARRRALLGLLVFLVALPVSWWLFSRLEPIWNQIMPLEGAAFMGAATLLGAALAIAPLAAGIGFLLAIWFGVDSVYQPRSRSCALLDRVIIASGLLVWFAPALVAVGSAGRALYEGRIHFVRPPRDYFLATDPIAFWQGVGFWLIMAGLFGFLAWRYWRPRLFPNAAAQD
;
A
#
# COMPACT_ATOMS: atom_id res chain seq x y z
N MET A 1 42.70 56.44 -15.61
CA MET A 1 41.68 55.97 -16.57
C MET A 1 41.33 54.51 -16.26
N SER A 2 40.18 54.34 -15.59
CA SER A 2 39.29 53.15 -15.54
C SER A 2 39.87 51.73 -15.58
N SER A 3 40.00 51.11 -14.39
CA SER A 3 39.81 49.66 -14.24
C SER A 3 38.33 49.34 -14.39
N PRO A 4 37.93 48.33 -15.18
CA PRO A 4 36.55 47.90 -15.23
C PRO A 4 36.19 47.17 -13.94
N SER A 5 35.16 47.69 -13.26
CA SER A 5 34.47 47.07 -12.14
C SER A 5 34.02 45.65 -12.51
N GLN A 6 34.53 44.65 -11.79
CA GLN A 6 33.92 43.32 -11.78
C GLN A 6 32.50 43.46 -11.24
N VAL A 7 31.54 43.36 -12.15
CA VAL A 7 30.14 43.17 -11.81
C VAL A 7 30.04 41.78 -11.18
N SER A 8 29.86 41.73 -9.87
CA SER A 8 29.45 40.51 -9.15
C SER A 8 28.08 40.10 -9.69
N ILE A 9 28.03 39.02 -10.45
CA ILE A 9 26.78 38.35 -10.82
C ILE A 9 26.17 37.83 -9.51
N PRO A 10 24.92 38.18 -9.16
CA PRO A 10 24.24 37.54 -8.04
C PRO A 10 23.98 36.09 -8.43
N ASP A 11 24.71 35.18 -7.80
CA ASP A 11 24.60 33.73 -7.99
C ASP A 11 23.42 33.17 -7.17
N ASP A 12 22.28 33.83 -7.25
CA ASP A 12 21.15 33.52 -6.38
C ASP A 12 19.83 33.79 -7.09
N THR A 13 19.35 32.79 -7.84
CA THR A 13 17.95 32.38 -7.80
C THR A 13 17.70 31.11 -8.64
N SER A 14 17.37 30.03 -7.91
CA SER A 14 16.28 29.12 -8.28
C SER A 14 16.51 28.03 -9.34
N LEU A 15 17.60 27.27 -9.25
CA LEU A 15 17.56 25.83 -9.50
C LEU A 15 18.37 25.07 -8.43
N LYS A 16 18.01 25.26 -7.15
CA LYS A 16 18.34 24.25 -6.13
C LYS A 16 17.74 22.94 -6.62
N GLY A 17 18.57 22.03 -7.13
CA GLY A 17 18.12 20.72 -7.58
C GLY A 17 17.20 20.11 -6.53
N ALA A 18 15.99 19.75 -6.94
CA ALA A 18 14.97 19.27 -6.02
C ALA A 18 15.56 18.09 -5.22
N LEU A 19 15.64 18.26 -3.89
CA LEU A 19 16.19 17.24 -3.01
C LEU A 19 15.38 15.94 -3.20
N LYS A 20 16.06 14.79 -3.20
CA LYS A 20 15.43 13.49 -3.50
C LYS A 20 14.19 13.23 -2.63
N GLY A 21 14.25 13.60 -1.34
CA GLY A 21 13.13 13.46 -0.43
C GLY A 21 11.92 14.34 -0.76
N ASP A 22 12.13 15.52 -1.33
CA ASP A 22 11.03 16.40 -1.77
C ASP A 22 10.32 15.82 -3.01
N ILE A 23 11.08 15.16 -3.90
CA ILE A 23 10.52 14.44 -5.06
C ILE A 23 9.71 13.23 -4.58
N ALA A 24 10.27 12.42 -3.67
CA ALA A 24 9.57 11.29 -3.06
C ALA A 24 8.28 11.78 -2.38
N ARG A 25 8.33 12.92 -1.69
CA ARG A 25 7.16 13.50 -1.04
C ARG A 25 6.03 13.87 -2.01
N ARG A 26 6.37 14.47 -3.14
CA ARG A 26 5.39 14.80 -4.19
C ARG A 26 4.78 13.54 -4.78
N ARG A 27 5.59 12.51 -5.04
CA ARG A 27 5.09 11.20 -5.53
C ARG A 27 4.17 10.53 -4.52
N ALA A 28 4.51 10.59 -3.23
CA ALA A 28 3.67 10.08 -2.15
C ALA A 28 2.31 10.78 -2.12
N LEU A 29 2.30 12.11 -2.25
CA LEU A 29 1.07 12.90 -2.29
C LEU A 29 0.23 12.60 -3.54
N LEU A 30 0.84 12.44 -4.71
CA LEU A 30 0.13 12.03 -5.92
C LEU A 30 -0.48 10.63 -5.76
N GLY A 31 0.28 9.66 -5.22
CA GLY A 31 -0.25 8.33 -4.91
C GLY A 31 -1.43 8.39 -3.94
N LEU A 32 -1.33 9.24 -2.91
CA LEU A 32 -2.40 9.43 -1.94
C LEU A 32 -3.66 10.03 -2.59
N LEU A 33 -3.50 11.04 -3.46
CA LEU A 33 -4.63 11.61 -4.21
C LEU A 33 -5.29 10.58 -5.10
N VAL A 34 -4.50 9.77 -5.83
CA VAL A 34 -5.03 8.67 -6.65
C VAL A 34 -5.82 7.70 -5.78
N PHE A 35 -5.29 7.29 -4.62
CA PHE A 35 -6.00 6.42 -3.69
C PHE A 35 -7.31 7.04 -3.19
N LEU A 36 -7.27 8.29 -2.74
CA LEU A 36 -8.42 9.00 -2.18
C LEU A 36 -9.55 9.22 -3.20
N VAL A 37 -9.24 9.28 -4.50
CA VAL A 37 -10.25 9.37 -5.56
C VAL A 37 -10.69 8.00 -6.04
N ALA A 38 -9.74 7.10 -6.32
CA ALA A 38 -10.04 5.79 -6.89
C ALA A 38 -10.79 4.88 -5.92
N LEU A 39 -10.53 4.97 -4.61
CA LEU A 39 -11.22 4.14 -3.61
C LEU A 39 -12.72 4.44 -3.53
N PRO A 40 -13.19 5.70 -3.35
CA PRO A 40 -14.61 6.01 -3.41
C PRO A 40 -15.26 5.68 -4.76
N VAL A 41 -14.56 5.92 -5.88
CA VAL A 41 -15.07 5.57 -7.21
C VAL A 41 -15.26 4.06 -7.34
N SER A 42 -14.29 3.27 -6.89
CA SER A 42 -14.38 1.81 -6.85
C SER A 42 -15.57 1.37 -6.01
N TRP A 43 -15.67 1.87 -4.77
CA TRP A 43 -16.81 1.59 -3.88
C TRP A 43 -18.15 1.90 -4.54
N TRP A 44 -18.27 3.09 -5.13
CA TRP A 44 -19.50 3.53 -5.79
C TRP A 44 -19.87 2.61 -6.95
N LEU A 45 -18.91 2.28 -7.83
CA LEU A 45 -19.11 1.37 -8.97
C LEU A 45 -19.61 -0.01 -8.52
N PHE A 46 -18.98 -0.60 -7.52
CA PHE A 46 -19.40 -1.90 -6.99
C PHE A 46 -20.78 -1.82 -6.29
N SER A 47 -21.05 -0.75 -5.54
CA SER A 47 -22.34 -0.56 -4.86
C SER A 47 -23.52 -0.30 -5.81
N ARG A 48 -23.25 0.21 -7.02
CA ARG A 48 -24.24 0.54 -8.04
C ARG A 48 -24.19 -0.40 -9.25
N LEU A 49 -23.47 -1.52 -9.13
CA LEU A 49 -23.25 -2.44 -10.24
C LEU A 49 -24.57 -2.93 -10.86
N GLU A 50 -25.48 -3.42 -10.03
CA GLU A 50 -26.78 -3.93 -10.49
C GLU A 50 -27.66 -2.85 -11.14
N PRO A 51 -27.85 -1.65 -10.54
CA PRO A 51 -28.52 -0.54 -11.22
C PRO A 51 -27.89 -0.14 -12.56
N ILE A 52 -26.56 -0.08 -12.65
CA ILE A 52 -25.85 0.27 -13.89
C ILE A 52 -26.05 -0.83 -14.93
N TRP A 53 -25.91 -2.09 -14.53
CA TRP A 53 -26.08 -3.24 -15.41
C TRP A 53 -27.48 -3.29 -16.01
N ASN A 54 -28.52 -3.00 -15.22
CA ASN A 54 -29.91 -2.95 -15.68
C ASN A 54 -30.16 -1.86 -16.74
N GLN A 55 -29.33 -0.82 -16.82
CA GLN A 55 -29.39 0.20 -17.88
C GLN A 55 -28.62 -0.22 -19.13
N ILE A 56 -27.59 -1.05 -18.99
CA ILE A 56 -26.77 -1.55 -20.10
C ILE A 56 -27.44 -2.71 -20.81
N MET A 57 -28.05 -3.64 -20.06
CA MET A 57 -28.70 -4.84 -20.58
C MET A 57 -29.73 -4.61 -21.70
N PRO A 58 -30.58 -3.55 -21.70
CA PRO A 58 -31.51 -3.29 -22.79
C PRO A 58 -30.88 -2.66 -24.04
N LEU A 59 -29.59 -2.27 -24.00
CA LEU A 59 -28.90 -1.78 -25.19
C LEU A 59 -28.68 -2.94 -26.16
N GLU A 60 -28.66 -2.65 -27.46
CA GLU A 60 -28.42 -3.66 -28.50
C GLU A 60 -27.11 -3.39 -29.28
N GLY A 61 -26.53 -4.45 -29.82
CA GLY A 61 -25.39 -4.39 -30.74
C GLY A 61 -24.16 -3.66 -30.18
N ALA A 62 -23.67 -2.67 -30.94
CA ALA A 62 -22.44 -1.97 -30.60
C ALA A 62 -22.54 -1.13 -29.32
N ALA A 63 -23.71 -0.57 -29.01
CA ALA A 63 -23.92 0.23 -27.80
C ALA A 63 -23.79 -0.63 -26.53
N PHE A 64 -24.37 -1.84 -26.56
CA PHE A 64 -24.20 -2.82 -25.48
C PHE A 64 -22.74 -3.21 -25.29
N MET A 65 -22.06 -3.59 -26.38
CA MET A 65 -20.65 -4.00 -26.31
C MET A 65 -19.77 -2.89 -25.74
N GLY A 66 -19.96 -1.64 -26.20
CA GLY A 66 -19.22 -0.49 -25.70
C GLY A 66 -19.47 -0.24 -24.21
N ALA A 67 -20.73 -0.19 -23.79
CA ALA A 67 -21.09 0.09 -22.40
C ALA A 67 -20.63 -1.02 -21.44
N ALA A 68 -20.81 -2.29 -21.80
CA ALA A 68 -20.32 -3.43 -21.01
C ALA A 68 -18.78 -3.43 -20.89
N THR A 69 -18.08 -3.11 -21.99
CA THR A 69 -16.60 -3.03 -21.98
C THR A 69 -16.12 -1.88 -21.10
N LEU A 70 -16.74 -0.70 -21.18
CA LEU A 70 -16.39 0.45 -20.33
C LEU A 70 -16.65 0.16 -18.86
N LEU A 71 -17.78 -0.49 -18.53
CA LEU A 71 -18.08 -0.90 -17.16
C LEU A 71 -17.04 -1.90 -16.65
N GLY A 72 -16.71 -2.93 -17.44
CA GLY A 72 -15.68 -3.91 -17.09
C GLY A 72 -14.31 -3.26 -16.88
N ALA A 73 -13.92 -2.34 -17.77
CA ALA A 73 -12.66 -1.58 -17.65
C ALA A 73 -12.65 -0.72 -16.38
N ALA A 74 -13.75 -0.02 -16.07
CA ALA A 74 -13.86 0.79 -14.87
C ALA A 74 -13.75 -0.07 -13.59
N LEU A 75 -14.42 -1.22 -13.56
CA LEU A 75 -14.38 -2.16 -12.44
C LEU A 75 -12.99 -2.81 -12.25
N ALA A 76 -12.21 -2.94 -13.31
CA ALA A 76 -10.84 -3.43 -13.22
C ALA A 76 -9.85 -2.34 -12.79
N ILE A 77 -9.93 -1.16 -13.41
CA ILE A 77 -8.95 -0.08 -13.24
C ILE A 77 -9.13 0.63 -11.88
N ALA A 78 -10.36 0.93 -11.46
CA ALA A 78 -10.60 1.69 -10.24
C ALA A 78 -10.00 1.03 -8.96
N PRO A 79 -10.27 -0.25 -8.64
CA PRO A 79 -9.66 -0.88 -7.48
C PRO A 79 -8.15 -1.05 -7.63
N LEU A 80 -7.65 -1.31 -8.84
CA LEU A 80 -6.22 -1.43 -9.10
C LEU A 80 -5.50 -0.09 -8.87
N ALA A 81 -6.05 1.00 -9.39
CA ALA A 81 -5.53 2.35 -9.19
C ALA A 81 -5.55 2.73 -7.71
N ALA A 82 -6.60 2.38 -6.97
CA ALA A 82 -6.66 2.57 -5.52
C ALA A 82 -5.53 1.80 -4.81
N GLY A 83 -5.37 0.50 -5.10
CA GLY A 83 -4.33 -0.32 -4.49
C GLY A 83 -2.91 0.18 -4.78
N ILE A 84 -2.61 0.48 -6.05
CA ILE A 84 -1.31 1.02 -6.46
C ILE A 84 -1.07 2.40 -5.83
N GLY A 85 -2.06 3.29 -5.89
CA GLY A 85 -1.97 4.63 -5.30
C GLY A 85 -1.64 4.56 -3.81
N PHE A 86 -2.31 3.67 -3.06
CA PHE A 86 -2.05 3.44 -1.65
C PHE A 86 -0.62 2.94 -1.40
N LEU A 87 -0.19 1.91 -2.11
CA LEU A 87 1.16 1.35 -1.95
C LEU A 87 2.24 2.39 -2.26
N LEU A 88 2.09 3.15 -3.35
CA LEU A 88 3.02 4.21 -3.71
C LEU A 88 3.02 5.35 -2.69
N ALA A 89 1.86 5.72 -2.15
CA ALA A 89 1.73 6.74 -1.12
C ALA A 89 2.53 6.37 0.13
N ILE A 90 2.39 5.13 0.61
CA ILE A 90 3.13 4.65 1.79
C ILE A 90 4.61 4.49 1.45
N TRP A 91 4.94 3.85 0.33
CA TRP A 91 6.33 3.58 -0.07
C TRP A 91 7.15 4.87 -0.20
N PHE A 92 6.69 5.80 -1.05
CA PHE A 92 7.39 7.07 -1.22
C PHE A 92 7.24 7.99 -0.01
N GLY A 93 6.18 7.83 0.78
CA GLY A 93 6.00 8.52 2.05
C GLY A 93 7.15 8.18 3.00
N VAL A 94 7.33 6.88 3.29
CA VAL A 94 8.40 6.38 4.15
C VAL A 94 9.78 6.75 3.59
N ASP A 95 10.01 6.51 2.29
CA ASP A 95 11.28 6.82 1.63
C ASP A 95 11.64 8.31 1.73
N SER A 96 10.65 9.21 1.62
CA SER A 96 10.87 10.64 1.79
C SER A 96 11.43 11.00 3.17
N VAL A 97 11.05 10.28 4.23
CA VAL A 97 11.46 10.59 5.60
C VAL A 97 12.96 10.40 5.80
N TYR A 98 13.52 9.37 5.16
CA TYR A 98 14.94 8.99 5.28
C TYR A 98 15.85 9.68 4.26
N GLN A 99 15.31 10.56 3.41
CA GLN A 99 16.08 11.29 2.40
C GLN A 99 16.21 12.78 2.77
N PRO A 100 17.24 13.48 2.25
CA PRO A 100 17.36 14.93 2.42
C PRO A 100 16.12 15.65 1.88
N ARG A 101 15.59 16.59 2.67
CA ARG A 101 14.37 17.36 2.40
C ARG A 101 14.54 18.83 2.79
N SER A 102 13.81 19.71 2.10
CA SER A 102 13.82 21.14 2.39
C SER A 102 12.98 21.52 3.62
N ARG A 103 11.95 20.73 3.93
CA ARG A 103 11.09 20.90 5.11
C ARG A 103 10.92 19.59 5.84
N SER A 104 11.32 19.55 7.10
CA SER A 104 11.06 18.44 8.02
C SER A 104 9.89 18.78 8.95
N CYS A 105 9.05 17.80 9.26
CA CYS A 105 7.97 17.95 10.22
C CYS A 105 7.88 16.67 11.07
N ALA A 106 8.30 16.77 12.33
CA ALA A 106 8.49 15.60 13.19
C ALA A 106 7.18 14.81 13.43
N LEU A 107 6.06 15.50 13.64
CA LEU A 107 4.77 14.84 13.87
C LEU A 107 4.31 14.07 12.65
N LEU A 108 4.39 14.71 11.48
CA LEU A 108 3.98 14.12 10.23
C LEU A 108 4.89 12.93 9.84
N ASP A 109 6.19 13.03 10.11
CA ASP A 109 7.14 11.96 9.82
C ASP A 109 6.86 10.73 10.71
N ARG A 110 6.49 10.94 11.98
CA ARG A 110 6.04 9.87 12.88
C ARG A 110 4.77 9.18 12.36
N VAL A 111 3.79 9.95 11.90
CA VAL A 111 2.56 9.38 11.31
C VAL A 111 2.89 8.52 10.10
N ILE A 112 3.78 8.98 9.22
CA ILE A 112 4.19 8.21 8.04
C ILE A 112 4.90 6.92 8.44
N ILE A 113 5.87 6.99 9.36
CA ILE A 113 6.59 5.80 9.83
C ILE A 113 5.62 4.81 10.49
N ALA A 114 4.73 5.29 11.36
CA ALA A 114 3.73 4.45 12.02
C ALA A 114 2.80 3.77 11.01
N SER A 115 2.32 4.52 10.01
CA SER A 115 1.47 3.97 8.94
C SER A 115 2.23 2.93 8.09
N GLY A 116 3.49 3.21 7.74
CA GLY A 116 4.34 2.27 7.02
C GLY A 116 4.59 0.99 7.80
N LEU A 117 4.90 1.08 9.09
CA LEU A 117 5.07 -0.09 9.96
C LEU A 117 3.78 -0.91 10.00
N LEU A 118 2.64 -0.26 10.24
CA LEU A 118 1.36 -0.94 10.28
C LEU A 118 1.08 -1.69 8.97
N VAL A 119 1.27 -1.04 7.82
CA VAL A 119 0.99 -1.63 6.51
C VAL A 119 1.93 -2.80 6.19
N TRP A 120 3.22 -2.68 6.51
CA TRP A 120 4.20 -3.74 6.25
C TRP A 120 4.00 -4.95 7.17
N PHE A 121 3.63 -4.73 8.43
CA PHE A 121 3.40 -5.82 9.38
C PHE A 121 1.97 -6.35 9.38
N ALA A 122 1.02 -5.68 8.73
CA ALA A 122 -0.38 -6.11 8.65
C ALA A 122 -0.55 -7.57 8.19
N PRO A 123 0.13 -8.07 7.14
CA PRO A 123 0.00 -9.47 6.75
C PRO A 123 0.45 -10.46 7.84
N ALA A 124 1.52 -10.13 8.57
CA ALA A 124 1.99 -10.94 9.69
C ALA A 124 0.98 -10.92 10.85
N LEU A 125 0.45 -9.74 11.20
CA LEU A 125 -0.56 -9.58 12.24
C LEU A 125 -1.86 -10.33 11.90
N VAL A 126 -2.30 -10.27 10.65
CA VAL A 126 -3.47 -11.04 10.18
C VAL A 126 -3.19 -12.54 10.28
N ALA A 127 -2.01 -13.00 9.89
CA ALA A 127 -1.65 -14.42 9.98
C ALA A 127 -1.63 -14.92 11.45
N VAL A 128 -1.02 -14.16 12.36
CA VAL A 128 -1.07 -14.45 13.81
C VAL A 128 -2.51 -14.42 14.33
N GLY A 129 -3.29 -13.40 13.94
CA GLY A 129 -4.68 -13.26 14.34
C GLY A 129 -5.55 -14.43 13.86
N SER A 130 -5.34 -14.90 12.63
CA SER A 130 -6.01 -16.08 12.07
C SER A 130 -5.66 -17.35 12.84
N ALA A 131 -4.39 -17.55 13.20
CA ALA A 131 -3.97 -18.68 14.03
C ALA A 131 -4.59 -18.62 15.44
N GLY A 132 -4.54 -17.45 16.09
CA GLY A 132 -5.14 -17.24 17.41
C GLY A 132 -6.65 -17.44 17.41
N ARG A 133 -7.34 -16.94 16.37
CA ARG A 133 -8.76 -17.16 16.16
C ARG A 133 -9.09 -18.64 15.98
N ALA A 134 -8.28 -19.38 15.23
CA ALA A 134 -8.49 -20.81 15.04
C ALA A 134 -8.34 -21.61 16.34
N LEU A 135 -7.37 -21.24 17.18
CA LEU A 135 -7.19 -21.83 18.51
C LEU A 135 -8.37 -21.52 19.45
N TYR A 136 -8.86 -20.29 19.43
CA TYR A 136 -10.00 -19.88 20.26
C TYR A 136 -11.31 -20.53 19.82
N GLU A 137 -11.58 -20.58 18.53
CA GLU A 137 -12.82 -21.17 17.99
C GLU A 137 -12.76 -22.71 17.87
N GLY A 138 -11.57 -23.32 18.01
CA GLY A 138 -11.36 -24.76 17.79
C GLY A 138 -11.62 -25.21 16.35
N ARG A 139 -11.67 -24.28 15.40
CA ARG A 139 -11.93 -24.52 13.97
C ARG A 139 -11.04 -23.64 13.10
N ILE A 140 -10.65 -24.15 11.94
CA ILE A 140 -9.96 -23.38 10.92
C ILE A 140 -10.72 -23.48 9.60
N HIS A 141 -11.06 -22.31 9.03
CA HIS A 141 -11.78 -22.21 7.78
C HIS A 141 -10.83 -21.84 6.64
N PHE A 142 -10.83 -22.65 5.58
CA PHE A 142 -10.21 -22.30 4.31
C PHE A 142 -11.29 -21.89 3.32
N VAL A 143 -11.12 -20.70 2.73
CA VAL A 143 -12.12 -20.11 1.82
C VAL A 143 -12.17 -20.86 0.48
N ARG A 144 -11.03 -21.41 0.02
CA ARG A 144 -10.93 -22.13 -1.28
C ARG A 144 -9.92 -23.29 -1.24
N PRO A 145 -10.35 -24.54 -1.49
CA PRO A 145 -11.75 -25.00 -1.50
C PRO A 145 -12.40 -24.75 -0.13
N PRO A 146 -13.73 -24.47 -0.06
CA PRO A 146 -14.40 -24.19 1.20
C PRO A 146 -14.34 -25.42 2.10
N ARG A 147 -13.56 -25.34 3.19
CA ARG A 147 -13.42 -26.46 4.13
C ARG A 147 -13.15 -25.98 5.53
N ASP A 148 -13.85 -26.59 6.48
CA ASP A 148 -13.63 -26.41 7.90
C ASP A 148 -12.91 -27.63 8.45
N TYR A 149 -11.82 -27.41 9.20
CA TYR A 149 -11.17 -28.44 9.99
C TYR A 149 -11.34 -28.12 11.46
N PHE A 150 -11.86 -29.08 12.23
CA PHE A 150 -12.11 -28.91 13.66
C PHE A 150 -11.04 -29.63 14.47
N LEU A 151 -10.65 -29.04 15.59
CA LEU A 151 -9.72 -29.67 16.53
C LEU A 151 -10.28 -31.00 17.08
N ALA A 152 -11.60 -31.09 17.25
CA ALA A 152 -12.26 -32.26 17.83
C ALA A 152 -12.35 -33.46 16.87
N THR A 153 -12.57 -33.23 15.58
CA THR A 153 -12.80 -34.30 14.60
C THR A 153 -11.60 -34.56 13.70
N ASP A 154 -10.84 -33.52 13.34
CA ASP A 154 -9.76 -33.58 12.36
C ASP A 154 -8.49 -32.87 12.89
N PRO A 155 -7.93 -33.33 14.03
CA PRO A 155 -6.87 -32.62 14.74
C PRO A 155 -5.61 -32.42 13.88
N ILE A 156 -5.26 -33.38 13.02
CA ILE A 156 -4.08 -33.28 12.16
C ILE A 156 -4.22 -32.12 11.17
N ALA A 157 -5.34 -32.06 10.44
CA ALA A 157 -5.58 -31.00 9.45
C ALA A 157 -5.74 -29.63 10.12
N PHE A 158 -6.37 -29.60 11.30
CA PHE A 158 -6.43 -28.40 12.13
C PHE A 158 -5.03 -27.85 12.47
N TRP A 159 -4.15 -28.69 13.03
CA TRP A 159 -2.80 -28.26 13.41
C TRP A 159 -1.92 -27.92 12.20
N GLN A 160 -2.09 -28.60 11.06
CA GLN A 160 -1.44 -28.20 9.81
C GLN A 160 -1.87 -26.81 9.36
N GLY A 161 -3.16 -26.50 9.45
CA GLY A 161 -3.67 -25.17 9.11
C GLY A 161 -3.17 -24.07 10.06
N VAL A 162 -3.12 -24.34 11.37
CA VAL A 162 -2.52 -23.41 12.35
C VAL A 162 -1.04 -23.21 12.06
N GLY A 163 -0.30 -24.29 11.81
CA GLY A 163 1.11 -24.26 11.43
C GLY A 163 1.36 -23.44 10.18
N PHE A 164 0.52 -23.58 9.15
CA PHE A 164 0.58 -22.78 7.94
C PHE A 164 0.49 -21.28 8.23
N TRP A 165 -0.49 -20.85 9.04
CA TRP A 165 -0.62 -19.44 9.41
C TRP A 165 0.57 -18.92 10.20
N LEU A 166 1.14 -19.72 11.10
CA LEU A 166 2.34 -19.35 11.84
C LEU A 166 3.58 -19.24 10.95
N ILE A 167 3.75 -20.15 9.99
CA ILE A 167 4.82 -20.08 8.97
C ILE A 167 4.66 -18.80 8.14
N MET A 168 3.45 -18.51 7.67
CA MET A 168 3.15 -17.28 6.90
C MET A 168 3.40 -16.02 7.73
N ALA A 169 3.03 -16.03 9.02
CA ALA A 169 3.32 -14.94 9.95
C ALA A 169 4.83 -14.70 10.08
N GLY A 170 5.60 -15.77 10.27
CA GLY A 170 7.06 -15.72 10.34
C GLY A 170 7.67 -15.17 9.05
N LEU A 171 7.23 -15.65 7.89
CA LEU A 171 7.69 -15.20 6.57
C LEU A 171 7.40 -13.71 6.36
N PHE A 172 6.16 -13.26 6.55
CA PHE A 172 5.79 -11.86 6.36
C PHE A 172 6.47 -10.96 7.38
N GLY A 173 6.56 -11.37 8.64
CA GLY A 173 7.25 -10.65 9.69
C GLY A 173 8.74 -10.49 9.37
N PHE A 174 9.39 -11.55 8.88
CA PHE A 174 10.79 -11.51 8.47
C PHE A 174 11.03 -10.56 7.28
N LEU A 175 10.18 -10.61 6.24
CA LEU A 175 10.31 -9.73 5.07
C LEU A 175 10.06 -8.26 5.44
N ALA A 176 9.04 -8.00 6.26
CA ALA A 176 8.76 -6.67 6.80
C ALA A 176 9.95 -6.17 7.63
N TRP A 177 10.50 -7.01 8.51
CA TRP A 177 11.67 -6.68 9.32
C TRP A 177 12.90 -6.40 8.47
N ARG A 178 13.17 -7.20 7.42
CA ARG A 178 14.29 -6.97 6.49
C ARG A 178 14.20 -5.59 5.81
N TYR A 179 12.99 -5.12 5.51
CA TYR A 179 12.77 -3.77 5.00
C TYR A 179 13.01 -2.70 6.08
N TRP A 180 12.53 -2.89 7.30
CA TRP A 180 12.58 -1.87 8.35
C TRP A 180 13.91 -1.81 9.12
N ARG A 181 14.63 -2.92 9.29
CA ARG A 181 15.88 -3.02 10.06
C ARG A 181 16.90 -1.91 9.72
N PRO A 182 17.31 -1.71 8.45
CA PRO A 182 18.32 -0.69 8.12
C PRO A 182 17.81 0.75 8.30
N ARG A 183 16.49 0.96 8.29
CA ARG A 183 15.85 2.28 8.44
C ARG A 183 15.71 2.69 9.91
N LEU A 184 15.42 1.72 10.78
CA LEU A 184 15.27 1.95 12.22
C LEU A 184 16.61 1.90 12.96
N PHE A 185 17.54 1.07 12.49
CA PHE A 185 18.84 0.86 13.13
C PHE A 185 20.00 0.98 12.12
N PRO A 186 20.34 2.21 11.66
CA PRO A 186 21.37 2.42 10.64
C PRO A 186 22.76 1.91 11.07
N ASN A 187 23.07 2.02 12.36
CA ASN A 187 24.39 1.70 12.91
C ASN A 187 24.61 0.18 13.11
N ALA A 188 23.55 -0.61 13.16
CA ALA A 188 23.65 -2.06 13.31
C ALA A 188 24.01 -2.77 11.99
N ALA A 189 23.84 -2.10 10.84
CA ALA A 189 24.19 -2.62 9.53
C ALA A 189 25.66 -2.37 9.13
N ALA A 190 26.39 -1.56 9.90
CA ALA A 190 27.80 -1.25 9.66
C ALA A 190 28.76 -2.17 10.46
N GLN A 191 28.22 -3.13 11.21
CA GLN A 191 28.95 -4.04 12.11
C GLN A 191 28.83 -5.53 11.72
N ASP A 192 28.06 -5.84 10.65
CA ASP A 192 27.99 -7.16 10.00
C ASP A 192 28.92 -7.15 8.76
#